data_AF-A0A6I9PYC6-F1
#
_entry.id   AF-A0A6I9PYC6-F1
#
_cell.length_a   1.000
_cell.length_b   1.000
_cell.length_c   1.000
_cell.angle_alpha   90.00
_cell.angle_beta   90.00
_cell.angle_gamma   90.00
#
_symmetry.space_group_name_H-M   'P 1'
#
loop_
_entity.id
_entity.type
_entity.pdbx_description
1 polymer ?
#
loop_
_entity_poly.entity_id
_entity_poly.type
_entity_poly.pdbx_seq_one_letter_code
_entity_poly.pdbx_strand_id
1 'polypeptide(L)'
;MTAVLTTRSTPLILAGMALERYLSICFPLHYIHMCSVPRTFLLIFIILILTATPPLTDLLITVVHQPLSLFNTPIFCDHPLLFRHLSIYYKNCVFDGVYLSFVALTLLYTYCKIMLAAQAASTGLASVKRARNTVLLHGLQLLLCMLAFVVPSLQAALISLFPRFSLEIRYIFFLVVYIIPRFLSPVIYGFRDEHFRKYWTRYLSCRGKNVSR
;
A
#
# COMPACT_ATOMS: atom_id res chain seq x y z
N MET A 1 9.51 -10.01 10.00
CA MET A 1 9.67 -10.27 8.55
C MET A 1 8.37 -10.11 7.76
N THR A 2 7.32 -10.87 8.09
CA THR A 2 6.03 -10.88 7.38
C THR A 2 5.35 -9.50 7.31
N ALA A 3 5.36 -8.73 8.40
CA ALA A 3 4.80 -7.38 8.43
C ALA A 3 5.52 -6.40 7.47
N VAL A 4 6.84 -6.54 7.32
CA VAL A 4 7.65 -5.69 6.41
C VAL A 4 7.37 -6.07 4.96
N LEU A 5 7.35 -7.38 4.67
CA LEU A 5 7.05 -7.91 3.33
C LEU A 5 5.67 -7.45 2.84
N THR A 6 4.64 -7.66 3.66
CA THR A 6 3.25 -7.29 3.32
C THR A 6 3.07 -5.78 3.16
N THR A 7 3.78 -4.98 3.96
CA THR A 7 3.71 -3.51 3.85
C THR A 7 4.36 -3.01 2.56
N ARG A 8 5.49 -3.60 2.14
CA ARG A 8 6.15 -3.24 0.86
C ARG A 8 5.45 -3.81 -0.38
N SER A 9 4.77 -4.94 -0.27
CA SER A 9 4.03 -5.53 -1.40
C SER A 9 2.72 -4.83 -1.71
N THR A 10 2.05 -4.28 -0.71
CA THR A 10 0.74 -3.62 -0.88
C THR A 10 0.74 -2.53 -1.97
N PRO A 11 1.68 -1.57 -1.99
CA PRO A 11 1.69 -0.52 -3.01
C PRO A 11 1.97 -1.03 -4.43
N LEU A 12 2.83 -2.05 -4.57
CA LEU A 12 3.14 -2.68 -5.85
C LEU A 12 1.93 -3.47 -6.40
N ILE A 13 1.21 -4.17 -5.52
CA ILE A 13 -0.06 -4.82 -5.89
C ILE A 13 -1.09 -3.77 -6.33
N LEU A 14 -1.15 -2.63 -5.63
CA LEU A 14 -2.04 -1.52 -6.01
C LEU A 14 -1.70 -0.96 -7.40
N ALA A 15 -0.41 -0.80 -7.71
CA ALA A 15 0.03 -0.40 -9.05
C ALA A 15 -0.38 -1.42 -10.12
N GLY A 16 -0.22 -2.72 -9.85
CA GLY A 16 -0.69 -3.79 -10.73
C GLY A 16 -2.20 -3.74 -10.97
N MET A 17 -3.00 -3.57 -9.91
CA MET A 17 -4.46 -3.42 -10.03
C MET A 17 -4.88 -2.18 -10.83
N ALA A 18 -4.16 -1.06 -10.68
CA ALA A 18 -4.45 0.14 -11.46
C ALA A 18 -4.09 -0.02 -12.95
N LEU A 19 -2.99 -0.71 -13.24
CA LEU A 19 -2.60 -1.06 -14.61
C LEU A 19 -3.62 -2.00 -15.26
N GLU A 20 -4.09 -3.01 -14.53
CA GLU A 20 -5.17 -3.90 -14.99
C GLU A 20 -6.42 -3.10 -15.36
N ARG A 21 -6.83 -2.14 -14.52
CA ARG A 21 -7.97 -1.27 -14.81
C ARG A 21 -7.76 -0.41 -16.03
N TYR A 22 -6.56 0.17 -16.19
CA TYR A 22 -6.21 0.90 -17.40
C TYR A 22 -6.33 0.05 -18.66
N LEU A 23 -5.77 -1.17 -18.66
CA LEU A 23 -5.84 -2.09 -19.80
C LEU A 23 -7.29 -2.47 -20.12
N SER A 24 -8.12 -2.70 -19.11
CA SER A 24 -9.54 -3.04 -19.31
C SER A 24 -10.35 -1.92 -19.97
N ILE A 25 -10.02 -0.64 -19.69
CA ILE A 25 -10.74 0.53 -20.20
C ILE A 25 -10.22 0.92 -21.57
N CYS A 26 -8.90 1.01 -21.73
CA CYS A 26 -8.29 1.52 -22.96
C CYS A 26 -8.10 0.45 -24.04
N PHE A 27 -7.99 -0.83 -23.66
CA PHE A 27 -7.71 -1.94 -24.59
C PHE A 27 -8.57 -3.19 -24.29
N PRO A 28 -9.92 -3.08 -24.32
CA PRO A 28 -10.81 -4.17 -23.91
C PRO A 28 -10.62 -5.48 -24.72
N LEU A 29 -10.29 -5.38 -26.02
CA LEU A 29 -10.06 -6.53 -26.90
C LEU A 29 -8.78 -7.32 -26.55
N HIS A 30 -7.71 -6.61 -26.16
CA HIS A 30 -6.44 -7.25 -25.78
C HIS A 30 -6.42 -7.69 -24.31
N TYR A 31 -7.27 -7.09 -23.46
CA TYR A 31 -7.36 -7.39 -22.04
C TYR A 31 -7.60 -8.88 -21.76
N ILE A 32 -8.51 -9.53 -22.52
CA ILE A 32 -8.86 -10.95 -22.34
C ILE A 32 -7.65 -11.87 -22.55
N HIS A 33 -6.75 -11.50 -23.48
CA HIS A 33 -5.53 -12.27 -23.73
C HIS A 33 -4.38 -11.87 -22.80
N MET A 34 -4.31 -10.61 -22.36
CA MET A 34 -3.23 -10.06 -21.54
C MET A 34 -3.37 -10.43 -20.05
N CYS A 35 -4.56 -10.28 -19.47
CA CYS A 35 -4.85 -10.49 -18.05
C CYS A 35 -5.43 -11.89 -17.80
N SER A 36 -4.64 -12.93 -18.06
CA SER A 36 -5.00 -14.31 -17.70
C SER A 36 -4.58 -14.64 -16.27
N VAL A 37 -5.33 -15.54 -15.63
CA VAL A 37 -5.07 -16.05 -14.27
C VAL A 37 -3.59 -16.42 -14.04
N PRO A 38 -2.93 -17.24 -14.90
CA PRO A 38 -1.52 -17.60 -14.68
C PRO A 38 -0.57 -16.41 -14.76
N ARG A 39 -0.84 -15.41 -15.61
CA ARG A 39 -0.01 -14.20 -15.70
C ARG A 39 -0.18 -13.32 -14.46
N THR A 40 -1.39 -13.22 -13.92
CA THR A 40 -1.63 -12.50 -12.65
C THR A 40 -0.88 -13.17 -11.49
N PHE A 41 -0.91 -14.50 -11.40
CA PHE A 41 -0.11 -15.23 -10.40
C PHE A 41 1.39 -14.99 -10.56
N LEU A 42 1.89 -14.99 -11.80
CA LEU A 42 3.29 -14.68 -12.09
C LEU A 42 3.66 -13.25 -11.67
N LEU A 43 2.79 -12.25 -11.92
CA LEU A 43 3.00 -10.89 -11.45
C LEU A 43 3.05 -10.80 -9.92
N ILE A 44 2.12 -11.46 -9.23
CA ILE A 44 2.12 -11.51 -7.75
C ILE A 44 3.41 -12.14 -7.23
N PHE A 45 3.85 -13.24 -7.85
CA PHE A 45 5.09 -13.91 -7.48
C PHE A 45 6.32 -13.02 -7.66
N ILE A 46 6.40 -12.28 -8.78
CA ILE A 46 7.47 -11.30 -9.03
C ILE A 46 7.46 -10.20 -7.95
N ILE A 47 6.30 -9.66 -7.60
CA ILE A 47 6.17 -8.64 -6.56
C ILE A 47 6.65 -9.18 -5.21
N LEU A 48 6.31 -10.43 -4.86
CA LEU A 48 6.75 -11.06 -3.63
C LEU A 48 8.28 -11.24 -3.58
N ILE A 49 8.90 -11.68 -4.67
CA ILE A 49 10.37 -11.79 -4.76
C ILE A 49 11.03 -10.42 -4.59
N LEU A 50 10.54 -9.42 -5.33
CA LEU A 50 11.10 -8.08 -5.31
C LEU A 50 11.02 -7.48 -3.90
N THR A 51 9.90 -7.64 -3.22
CA THR A 51 9.68 -7.10 -1.87
C THR A 51 10.36 -7.89 -0.76
N ALA A 52 10.69 -9.17 -1.00
CA ALA A 52 11.48 -10.00 -0.09
C ALA A 52 12.99 -9.71 -0.18
N THR A 53 13.47 -9.14 -1.28
CA THR A 53 14.91 -8.90 -1.49
C THR A 53 15.51 -7.94 -0.45
N PRO A 54 14.92 -6.77 -0.13
CA PRO A 54 15.49 -5.88 0.88
C PRO A 54 15.58 -6.47 2.30
N PRO A 55 14.54 -7.10 2.88
CA PRO A 55 14.66 -7.68 4.23
C PRO A 55 15.56 -8.92 4.26
N LEU A 56 15.65 -9.69 3.16
CA LEU A 56 16.60 -10.81 3.06
C LEU A 56 18.05 -10.30 3.03
N THR A 57 18.33 -9.26 2.25
CA THR A 57 19.67 -8.64 2.22
C THR A 57 20.04 -8.01 3.56
N ASP A 58 19.10 -7.39 4.28
CA ASP A 58 19.32 -6.87 5.64
C ASP A 58 19.74 -8.00 6.60
N LEU A 59 19.04 -9.14 6.55
CA LEU A 59 19.35 -10.31 7.37
C LEU A 59 20.75 -10.85 7.05
N LEU A 60 21.08 -11.02 5.77
CA LEU A 60 22.39 -11.53 5.34
C LEU A 60 23.54 -10.62 5.77
N ILE A 61 23.43 -9.31 5.57
CA ILE A 61 24.44 -8.34 6.00
C ILE A 61 24.64 -8.42 7.53
N THR A 62 23.55 -8.56 8.28
CA THR A 62 23.60 -8.64 9.75
C THR A 62 24.29 -9.91 10.23
N VAL A 63 23.96 -11.06 9.65
CA VAL A 63 24.58 -12.35 9.99
C VAL A 63 26.08 -12.35 9.70
N VAL A 64 26.50 -11.70 8.61
CA VAL A 64 27.92 -11.64 8.22
C VAL A 64 28.73 -10.68 9.10
N HIS A 65 28.15 -9.54 9.50
CA HIS A 65 28.89 -8.46 10.15
C HIS A 65 28.69 -8.35 11.66
N GLN A 66 27.75 -9.06 12.26
CA GLN A 66 27.45 -8.94 13.70
C GLN A 66 27.81 -10.21 14.47
N PRO A 67 28.37 -10.08 15.69
CA PRO A 67 28.70 -11.23 16.52
C PRO A 67 27.44 -11.99 16.96
N LEU A 68 27.57 -13.31 17.14
CA LEU A 68 26.49 -14.20 17.61
C LEU A 68 25.85 -13.74 18.94
N SER A 69 26.58 -12.97 19.75
CA SER A 69 26.10 -12.40 21.01
C SER A 69 24.91 -11.45 20.85
N LEU A 70 24.75 -10.79 19.69
CA LEU A 70 23.56 -9.97 19.41
C LEU A 70 22.27 -10.80 19.31
N PHE A 71 22.34 -12.06 18.88
CA PHE A 71 21.17 -12.95 18.82
C PHE A 71 20.75 -13.49 20.19
N ASN A 72 21.64 -13.43 21.19
CA ASN A 72 21.40 -13.91 22.54
C ASN A 72 21.00 -12.80 23.53
N THR A 73 20.93 -11.55 23.10
CA THR A 73 20.53 -10.42 23.94
C THR A 73 19.10 -9.97 23.63
N PRO A 74 18.26 -9.67 24.64
CA PRO A 74 16.94 -9.13 24.41
C PRO A 74 17.07 -7.70 23.88
N ILE A 75 16.69 -7.49 22.62
CA ILE A 75 16.72 -6.20 21.95
C ILE A 75 15.30 -5.81 21.58
N PHE A 76 14.96 -4.53 21.70
CA PHE A 76 13.67 -4.03 21.24
C PHE A 76 13.55 -4.21 19.72
N CYS A 77 12.39 -4.71 19.25
CA CYS A 77 12.18 -5.06 17.84
C CYS A 77 11.95 -3.81 16.99
N ASP A 78 13.03 -3.07 16.75
CA ASP A 78 13.05 -1.83 15.99
C ASP A 78 14.12 -1.93 14.90
N HIS A 79 13.74 -1.58 13.67
CA HIS A 79 14.58 -1.76 12.48
C HIS A 79 15.98 -1.13 12.63
N PRO A 80 16.14 0.14 13.06
CA PRO A 80 17.47 0.73 13.26
C PRO A 80 18.25 0.12 14.44
N LEU A 81 17.57 -0.49 15.43
CA LEU A 81 18.23 -1.12 16.58
C LEU A 81 18.76 -2.52 16.25
N LEU A 82 18.04 -3.24 15.38
CA LEU A 82 18.40 -4.54 14.81
C LEU A 82 19.44 -4.42 13.69
N PHE A 83 19.32 -3.39 12.85
CA PHE A 83 20.16 -3.17 11.68
C PHE A 83 21.00 -1.90 11.83
N ARG A 84 22.02 -1.97 12.69
CA ARG A 84 22.85 -0.80 13.07
C ARG A 84 23.78 -0.30 11.97
N HIS A 85 23.96 -1.06 10.90
CA HIS A 85 24.93 -0.74 9.87
C HIS A 85 24.39 0.33 8.90
N LEU A 86 25.11 1.43 8.74
CA LEU A 86 24.71 2.59 7.92
C LEU A 86 24.42 2.22 6.45
N SER A 87 25.11 1.21 5.90
CA SER A 87 24.83 0.69 4.54
C SER A 87 23.39 0.16 4.40
N ILE A 88 22.83 -0.46 5.44
CA ILE A 88 21.45 -0.96 5.41
C ILE A 88 20.45 0.19 5.30
N TYR A 89 20.70 1.29 6.01
CA TYR A 89 19.88 2.50 5.95
C TYR A 89 19.87 3.08 4.54
N TYR A 90 21.04 3.38 3.96
CA TYR A 90 21.12 3.97 2.62
C TYR A 90 20.54 3.03 1.54
N LYS A 91 20.84 1.74 1.61
CA LYS A 91 20.27 0.72 0.72
C LYS A 91 18.74 0.76 0.77
N ASN A 92 18.15 0.74 1.97
CA ASN A 92 16.70 0.74 2.12
C ASN A 92 16.09 2.07 1.65
N CYS A 93 16.72 3.22 1.89
CA CYS A 93 16.28 4.48 1.32
C CYS A 93 16.24 4.46 -0.22
N VAL A 94 17.26 3.86 -0.87
CA VAL A 94 17.28 3.71 -2.32
C VAL A 94 16.15 2.80 -2.80
N PHE A 95 15.97 1.62 -2.20
CA PHE A 95 14.88 0.71 -2.57
C PHE A 95 13.51 1.34 -2.37
N ASP A 96 13.26 1.97 -1.21
CA ASP A 96 11.98 2.61 -0.90
C ASP A 96 11.73 3.79 -1.85
N GLY A 97 12.76 4.57 -2.19
CA GLY A 97 12.66 5.66 -3.18
C GLY A 97 12.38 5.18 -4.61
N VAL A 98 13.02 4.08 -5.05
CA VAL A 98 12.78 3.46 -6.36
C VAL A 98 11.36 2.89 -6.44
N TYR A 99 10.92 2.14 -5.43
CA TYR A 99 9.56 1.59 -5.41
C TYR A 99 8.51 2.68 -5.35
N LEU A 100 8.72 3.71 -4.54
CA LEU A 100 7.85 4.89 -4.50
C LEU A 100 7.77 5.53 -5.89
N SER A 101 8.90 5.81 -6.53
CA SER A 101 8.91 6.47 -7.84
C SER A 101 8.19 5.63 -8.90
N PHE A 102 8.47 4.32 -8.95
CA PHE A 102 7.83 3.40 -9.88
C PHE A 102 6.32 3.32 -9.69
N VAL A 103 5.86 3.15 -8.44
CA VAL A 103 4.42 3.07 -8.11
C VAL A 103 3.73 4.41 -8.41
N ALA A 104 4.33 5.53 -8.01
CA ALA A 104 3.79 6.88 -8.28
C ALA A 104 3.59 7.13 -9.78
N LEU A 105 4.63 6.87 -10.59
CA LEU A 105 4.61 7.10 -12.03
C LEU A 105 3.59 6.20 -12.73
N THR A 106 3.56 4.91 -12.39
CA THR A 106 2.59 3.95 -12.94
C THR A 106 1.15 4.42 -12.68
N LEU A 107 0.90 4.91 -11.48
CA LEU A 107 -0.43 5.36 -11.07
C LEU A 107 -0.83 6.68 -11.70
N LEU A 108 0.08 7.65 -11.73
CA LEU A 108 -0.17 8.91 -12.42
C LEU A 108 -0.46 8.67 -13.91
N TYR A 109 0.33 7.81 -14.56
CA TYR A 109 0.15 7.45 -15.96
C TYR A 109 -1.21 6.80 -16.22
N THR A 110 -1.51 5.71 -15.50
CA THR A 110 -2.77 4.96 -15.67
C THR A 110 -3.98 5.85 -15.37
N TYR A 111 -3.88 6.69 -14.34
CA TYR A 111 -4.93 7.64 -13.98
C TYR A 111 -5.20 8.68 -15.08
N CYS A 112 -4.16 9.37 -15.56
CA CYS A 112 -4.29 10.35 -16.63
C CYS A 112 -4.94 9.73 -17.88
N LYS A 113 -4.50 8.53 -18.27
CA LYS A 113 -5.04 7.83 -19.44
C LYS A 113 -6.51 7.43 -19.26
N ILE A 114 -6.88 6.91 -18.09
CA ILE A 114 -8.28 6.56 -17.78
C ILE A 114 -9.16 7.81 -17.80
N MET A 115 -8.70 8.92 -17.23
CA MET A 115 -9.46 10.17 -17.20
C MET A 115 -9.68 10.72 -18.62
N LEU A 116 -8.67 10.70 -19.48
CA LEU A 116 -8.80 11.09 -20.87
C LEU A 116 -9.76 10.19 -21.65
N ALA A 117 -9.67 8.86 -21.46
CA ALA A 117 -10.59 7.92 -22.09
C ALA A 117 -12.04 8.12 -21.61
N ALA A 118 -12.24 8.36 -20.32
CA ALA A 118 -13.55 8.63 -19.74
C ALA A 118 -14.13 9.97 -20.22
N GLN A 119 -13.30 11.01 -20.38
CA GLN A 119 -13.71 12.29 -20.96
C GLN A 119 -14.12 12.16 -22.42
N ALA A 120 -13.35 11.42 -23.22
CA ALA A 120 -13.66 11.17 -24.63
C ALA A 120 -14.96 10.37 -24.81
N ALA A 121 -15.30 9.48 -23.87
CA ALA A 121 -16.52 8.67 -23.90
C ALA A 121 -17.73 9.32 -23.18
N SER A 122 -17.56 10.47 -22.53
CA SER A 122 -18.60 11.06 -21.67
C SER A 122 -19.60 11.92 -22.45
N THR A 123 -20.86 11.50 -22.45
CA THR A 123 -22.01 12.29 -22.93
C THR A 123 -22.72 13.12 -21.83
N GLY A 124 -22.22 13.19 -20.58
CA GLY A 124 -22.90 13.98 -19.52
C GLY A 124 -22.22 14.14 -18.15
N LEU A 125 -22.49 15.29 -17.50
CA LEU A 125 -21.88 15.80 -16.25
C LEU A 125 -21.99 14.84 -15.03
N ALA A 126 -23.04 14.01 -14.98
CA ALA A 126 -23.29 13.07 -13.88
C ALA A 126 -22.35 11.84 -13.89
N SER A 127 -21.99 11.36 -15.09
CA SER A 127 -21.00 10.28 -15.30
C SER A 127 -19.62 10.71 -14.79
N VAL A 128 -19.21 11.93 -15.13
CA VAL A 128 -17.96 12.56 -14.70
C VAL A 128 -17.89 12.67 -13.17
N LYS A 129 -18.98 13.04 -12.50
CA LYS A 129 -19.04 13.18 -11.03
C LYS A 129 -18.91 11.84 -10.31
N ARG A 130 -19.48 10.76 -10.87
CA ARG A 130 -19.39 9.40 -10.31
C ARG A 130 -18.00 8.79 -10.51
N ALA A 131 -17.42 8.96 -11.70
CA ALA A 131 -16.03 8.58 -12.00
C ALA A 131 -15.03 9.29 -11.07
N ARG A 132 -15.23 10.59 -10.81
CA ARG A 132 -14.41 11.38 -9.89
C ARG A 132 -14.44 10.86 -8.44
N ASN A 133 -15.60 10.39 -7.96
CA ASN A 133 -15.74 9.94 -6.57
C ASN A 133 -15.03 8.60 -6.31
N THR A 134 -15.10 7.68 -7.27
CA THR A 134 -14.35 6.41 -7.22
C THR A 134 -12.84 6.64 -7.32
N VAL A 135 -12.44 7.60 -8.15
CA VAL A 135 -11.04 8.01 -8.29
C VAL A 135 -10.50 8.61 -6.99
N LEU A 136 -11.27 9.45 -6.31
CA LEU A 136 -10.83 10.11 -5.08
C LEU A 136 -10.58 9.10 -3.94
N LEU A 137 -11.41 8.06 -3.86
CA LEU A 137 -11.22 6.94 -2.93
C LEU A 137 -9.95 6.12 -3.26
N HIS A 138 -9.69 5.85 -4.54
CA HIS A 138 -8.43 5.22 -4.97
C HIS A 138 -7.21 6.12 -4.73
N GLY A 139 -7.36 7.44 -4.89
CA GLY A 139 -6.32 8.44 -4.61
C GLY A 139 -5.98 8.54 -3.11
N LEU A 140 -6.99 8.45 -2.24
CA LEU A 140 -6.76 8.42 -0.78
C LEU A 140 -6.04 7.14 -0.36
N GLN A 141 -6.50 5.98 -0.84
CA GLN A 141 -5.82 4.71 -0.56
C GLN A 141 -4.39 4.71 -1.11
N LEU A 142 -4.19 5.33 -2.28
CA LEU A 142 -2.87 5.53 -2.85
C LEU A 142 -1.98 6.38 -1.95
N LEU A 143 -2.42 7.57 -1.53
CA LEU A 143 -1.65 8.45 -0.66
C LEU A 143 -1.21 7.70 0.61
N LEU A 144 -2.14 6.98 1.24
CA LEU A 144 -1.89 6.19 2.44
C LEU A 144 -0.90 5.04 2.22
N CYS A 145 -0.98 4.34 1.08
CA CYS A 145 -0.03 3.29 0.74
C CYS A 145 1.37 3.83 0.40
N MET A 146 1.46 5.05 -0.16
CA MET A 146 2.75 5.68 -0.50
C MET A 146 3.47 6.22 0.73
N LEU A 147 2.73 6.61 1.77
CA LEU A 147 3.32 6.93 3.07
C LEU A 147 4.19 5.78 3.60
N ALA A 148 3.83 4.51 3.34
CA ALA A 148 4.58 3.36 3.84
C ALA A 148 6.07 3.33 3.42
N PHE A 149 6.42 3.91 2.27
CA PHE A 149 7.82 4.02 1.82
C PHE A 149 8.54 5.25 2.38
N VAL A 150 7.80 6.30 2.75
CA VAL A 150 8.35 7.58 3.25
C VAL A 150 8.54 7.55 4.77
N VAL A 151 7.72 6.77 5.47
CA VAL A 151 7.62 6.72 6.93
C VAL A 151 8.91 6.36 7.64
N PRO A 152 9.74 5.39 7.20
CA PRO A 152 11.01 5.11 7.88
C PRO A 152 11.92 6.34 7.95
N SER A 153 12.04 7.07 6.83
CA SER A 153 12.86 8.29 6.74
C SER A 153 12.25 9.45 7.50
N LEU A 154 10.93 9.65 7.37
CA LEU A 154 10.21 10.73 8.04
C LEU A 154 10.21 10.54 9.56
N GLN A 155 9.97 9.32 10.04
CA GLN A 155 10.02 8.96 11.45
C GLN A 155 11.43 9.17 12.02
N ALA A 156 12.48 8.79 11.29
CA ALA A 156 13.86 9.05 11.72
C ALA A 156 14.15 10.56 11.86
N ALA A 157 13.72 11.37 10.89
CA ALA A 157 13.87 12.82 10.93
C ALA A 157 13.10 13.45 12.10
N LEU A 158 11.84 13.03 12.33
CA LEU A 158 11.01 13.53 13.42
C LEU A 158 11.54 13.14 14.80
N ILE A 159 12.06 11.91 14.97
CA ILE A 159 12.68 11.48 16.22
C ILE A 159 13.96 12.28 16.49
N SER A 160 14.74 12.59 15.45
CA SER A 160 15.94 13.43 15.57
C SER A 160 15.60 14.85 16.04
N LEU A 161 14.52 15.43 15.50
CA LEU A 161 14.06 16.78 15.86
C LEU A 161 13.37 16.83 17.23
N PHE A 162 12.66 15.76 17.61
CA PHE A 162 11.85 15.68 18.83
C PHE A 162 12.13 14.39 19.61
N PRO A 163 13.34 14.22 20.17
CA PRO A 163 13.76 12.96 20.79
C PRO A 163 12.91 12.56 22.00
N ARG A 164 12.38 13.56 22.74
CA ARG A 164 11.49 13.34 23.89
C ARG A 164 10.17 12.67 23.53
N PHE A 165 9.71 12.80 22.29
CA PHE A 165 8.44 12.25 21.81
C PHE A 165 8.63 11.00 20.93
N SER A 166 9.80 10.36 21.00
CA SER A 166 10.13 9.26 20.10
C SER A 166 9.13 8.10 20.12
N LEU A 167 8.59 7.74 21.29
CA LEU A 167 7.55 6.72 21.43
C LEU A 167 6.21 7.14 20.82
N GLU A 168 5.77 8.36 21.09
CA GLU A 168 4.52 8.90 20.54
C GLU A 168 4.56 8.98 19.03
N ILE A 169 5.68 9.46 18.47
CA ILE A 169 5.92 9.54 17.03
C ILE A 169 5.80 8.13 16.42
N ARG A 170 6.49 7.13 16.99
CA ARG A 170 6.42 5.73 16.53
C ARG A 170 5.00 5.19 16.56
N TYR A 171 4.28 5.46 17.65
CA TYR A 171 2.91 4.98 17.84
C TYR A 171 1.93 5.59 16.83
N ILE A 172 2.02 6.91 16.60
CA ILE A 172 1.20 7.61 15.61
C ILE A 172 1.45 7.07 14.20
N PHE A 173 2.72 6.93 13.80
CA PHE A 173 3.06 6.35 12.50
C PHE A 173 2.58 4.91 12.36
N PHE A 174 2.71 4.10 13.42
CA PHE A 174 2.17 2.74 13.46
C PHE A 174 0.66 2.73 13.15
N LEU A 175 -0.12 3.58 13.82
CA LEU A 175 -1.56 3.68 13.60
C LEU A 175 -1.90 4.17 12.19
N VAL A 176 -1.34 5.31 11.79
CA VAL A 176 -1.75 6.01 10.55
C VAL A 176 -1.33 5.25 9.30
N VAL A 177 -0.21 4.55 9.34
CA VAL A 177 0.43 3.98 8.13
C VAL A 177 0.22 2.48 8.04
N TYR A 178 0.21 1.77 9.17
CA TYR A 178 0.11 0.31 9.16
C TYR A 178 -1.30 -0.17 9.49
N ILE A 179 -1.99 0.48 10.42
CA ILE A 179 -3.32 0.06 10.86
C ILE A 179 -4.40 0.63 9.94
N ILE A 180 -4.54 1.96 9.89
CA ILE A 180 -5.62 2.64 9.17
C ILE A 180 -5.74 2.20 7.69
N PRO A 181 -4.66 2.08 6.89
CA PRO A 181 -4.78 1.72 5.47
C PRO A 181 -5.24 0.27 5.27
N ARG A 182 -4.87 -0.63 6.18
CA ARG A 182 -5.32 -2.03 6.17
C ARG A 182 -6.80 -2.15 6.52
N PHE A 183 -7.30 -1.31 7.43
CA PHE A 183 -8.73 -1.22 7.75
C PHE A 183 -9.54 -0.56 6.63
N LEU A 184 -8.97 0.42 5.95
CA LEU A 184 -9.62 1.10 4.82
C LEU A 184 -9.79 0.19 3.61
N SER A 185 -8.88 -0.77 3.39
CA SER A 185 -8.98 -1.70 2.26
C SER A 185 -10.33 -2.46 2.21
N PRO A 186 -10.75 -3.24 3.22
CA PRO A 186 -12.04 -3.92 3.22
C PRO A 186 -13.22 -2.95 3.25
N VAL A 187 -13.08 -1.75 3.81
CA VAL A 187 -14.14 -0.72 3.74
C VAL A 187 -14.32 -0.25 2.29
N ILE A 188 -13.24 0.14 1.62
CA ILE A 188 -13.29 0.65 0.24
C ILE A 188 -13.79 -0.44 -0.72
N TYR A 189 -13.27 -1.66 -0.61
CA TYR A 189 -13.68 -2.77 -1.48
C TYR A 189 -15.06 -3.32 -1.11
N GLY A 190 -15.41 -3.41 0.18
CA GLY A 190 -16.68 -3.93 0.67
C GLY A 190 -17.85 -2.98 0.42
N PHE A 191 -17.72 -1.68 0.73
CA PHE A 191 -18.79 -0.71 0.47
C PHE A 191 -19.00 -0.41 -1.02
N ARG A 192 -18.01 -0.74 -1.87
CA ARG A 192 -18.16 -0.69 -3.33
C ARG A 192 -19.06 -1.81 -3.85
N ASP A 193 -19.12 -2.94 -3.16
CA ASP A 193 -19.98 -4.05 -3.52
C ASP A 193 -21.45 -3.73 -3.17
N GLU A 194 -22.31 -3.75 -4.18
CA GLU A 194 -23.71 -3.34 -4.03
C GLU A 194 -24.51 -4.32 -3.17
N HIS A 195 -24.18 -5.61 -3.21
CA HIS A 195 -24.80 -6.63 -2.37
C HIS A 195 -24.38 -6.44 -0.92
N PHE A 196 -23.08 -6.32 -0.65
CA PHE A 196 -22.56 -6.08 0.69
C PHE A 196 -23.17 -4.82 1.31
N ARG A 197 -23.25 -3.72 0.54
CA ARG A 197 -23.88 -2.48 0.98
C ARG A 197 -25.37 -2.68 1.31
N LYS A 198 -26.14 -3.37 0.46
CA LYS A 198 -27.56 -3.65 0.72
C LYS A 198 -27.76 -4.49 1.99
N TYR A 199 -26.94 -5.51 2.21
CA TYR A 199 -26.99 -6.33 3.43
C TYR A 199 -26.60 -5.56 4.68
N TRP A 200 -25.52 -4.76 4.62
CA TRP A 200 -25.06 -3.94 5.74
C TRP A 200 -26.11 -2.91 6.17
N THR A 201 -26.70 -2.18 5.21
CA THR A 201 -27.76 -1.20 5.49
C THR A 201 -29.01 -1.87 6.06
N ARG A 202 -29.38 -3.05 5.57
CA ARG A 202 -30.49 -3.84 6.15
C ARG A 202 -30.19 -4.26 7.58
N TYR A 203 -28.98 -4.77 7.86
CA TYR A 203 -28.59 -5.20 9.20
C TYR A 203 -28.65 -4.04 10.21
N LEU A 204 -28.10 -2.87 9.86
CA LEU A 204 -28.16 -1.68 10.70
C LEU A 204 -29.59 -1.16 10.90
N SER A 205 -30.41 -1.18 9.84
CA SER A 205 -31.81 -0.76 9.92
C SER A 205 -32.68 -1.71 10.76
N CYS A 206 -32.42 -3.01 10.72
CA CYS A 206 -33.09 -3.99 11.58
C CYS A 206 -32.63 -3.88 13.04
N ARG A 207 -31.35 -3.54 13.29
CA ARG A 207 -30.84 -3.29 14.64
C ARG A 207 -31.42 -2.03 15.26
N GLY A 208 -31.59 -0.96 14.47
CA GLY A 208 -32.25 0.28 14.91
C GLY A 208 -33.72 0.08 15.32
N LYS A 209 -34.43 -0.87 14.70
CA LYS A 209 -35.82 -1.21 15.05
C LYS A 209 -35.95 -2.02 16.35
N ASN A 210 -34.92 -2.75 16.76
CA ASN A 210 -34.91 -3.54 18.00
C ASN A 210 -34.40 -2.77 19.22
N VAL A 211 -33.83 -1.57 19.05
CA VAL A 211 -33.35 -0.70 20.15
C VAL A 211 -34.39 0.36 20.54
N SER A 212 -35.43 0.57 19.72
CA SER A 212 -36.52 1.53 19.98
C SER A 212 -37.78 0.88 20.59
N ARG A 213 -37.66 -0.29 21.22
CA ARG A 213 -38.78 -0.99 21.85
C ARG A 213 -38.48 -1.31 23.31
#